data_AF-A0A0B3AF61-F1
#
_entry.id   AF-A0A0B3AF61-F1
#
_cell.length_a   1.000
_cell.length_b   1.000
_cell.length_c   1.000
_cell.angle_alpha   90.00
_cell.angle_beta   90.00
_cell.angle_gamma   90.00
#
_symmetry.space_group_name_H-M   'P 1'
#
loop_
_entity.id
_entity.type
_entity.pdbx_description
1 polymer ?
#
loop_
_entity_poly.entity_id
_entity_poly.type
_entity_poly.pdbx_seq_one_letter_code
_entity_poly.pdbx_strand_id
1 'polypeptide(L)'
;MVIVLGVESTAHTFGVGIVKNGKVIANKRDMYTTERGGIIPMDSAKHHREVCANIYLEALKEAGISEIKIDAIAFSQGPGLPPCLIEGMKFAKNLSKKLGKPMV
;
A
#
# COMPACT_ATOMS: atom_id res chain seq x y z
N MET A 1 10.21 10.40 -17.36
CA MET A 1 10.29 9.12 -16.63
C MET A 1 9.17 9.11 -15.62
N VAL A 2 8.39 8.04 -15.52
CA VAL A 2 7.20 7.96 -14.65
C VAL A 2 7.47 6.99 -13.50
N ILE A 3 7.16 7.40 -12.28
CA ILE A 3 7.24 6.61 -11.05
C ILE A 3 5.84 6.50 -10.43
N VAL A 4 5.34 5.28 -10.31
CA VAL A 4 4.04 4.98 -9.68
C VAL A 4 4.27 4.18 -8.40
N LEU A 5 3.60 4.62 -7.33
CA LEU A 5 3.50 3.86 -6.10
C LEU A 5 2.17 3.11 -6.07
N GLY A 6 2.17 1.81 -5.84
CA GLY A 6 0.97 0.97 -5.74
C GLY A 6 0.72 0.52 -4.30
N VAL A 7 -0.55 0.54 -3.87
CA VAL A 7 -1.02 0.06 -2.55
C VAL A 7 -1.89 -1.18 -2.71
N GLU A 8 -1.45 -2.30 -2.14
CA GLU A 8 -2.19 -3.56 -2.10
C GLU A 8 -2.79 -3.80 -0.71
N SER A 9 -4.09 -4.07 -0.65
CA SER A 9 -4.84 -4.18 0.61
C SER A 9 -6.11 -5.05 0.50
N THR A 10 -6.23 -5.89 -0.53
CA THR A 10 -7.48 -6.63 -0.81
C THR A 10 -7.83 -7.67 0.25
N ALA A 11 -6.84 -8.26 0.92
CA ALA A 11 -7.04 -9.35 1.88
C ALA A 11 -6.15 -9.16 3.13
N HIS A 12 -5.47 -10.22 3.60
CA HIS A 12 -4.65 -10.23 4.81
C HIS A 12 -3.24 -9.65 4.60
N THR A 13 -2.86 -9.26 3.38
CA THR A 13 -1.57 -8.63 3.09
C THR A 13 -1.75 -7.12 2.87
N PHE A 14 -0.90 -6.32 3.50
CA PHE A 14 -0.70 -4.91 3.14
C PHE A 14 0.62 -4.79 2.38
N GLY A 15 0.61 -4.15 1.20
CA GLY A 15 1.79 -4.01 0.37
C GLY A 15 1.94 -2.63 -0.24
N VAL A 16 3.19 -2.21 -0.40
CA VAL A 16 3.57 -1.03 -1.18
C VAL A 16 4.63 -1.43 -2.22
N GLY A 17 4.25 -1.28 -3.48
CA GLY A 17 5.15 -1.47 -4.63
C GLY A 17 5.51 -0.13 -5.26
N ILE A 18 6.73 -0.01 -5.79
CA ILE A 18 7.15 1.17 -6.56
C ILE A 18 7.70 0.70 -7.91
N VAL A 19 7.14 1.28 -8.98
CA VAL A 19 7.52 0.97 -10.36
C VAL A 19 8.03 2.24 -11.03
N LYS A 20 9.19 2.15 -11.68
CA LYS A 20 9.80 3.23 -12.47
C LYS A 20 9.97 2.78 -13.91
N ASN A 21 9.24 3.39 -14.83
CA ASN A 21 9.24 3.05 -16.27
C ASN A 21 9.08 1.53 -16.52
N GLY A 22 8.10 0.90 -15.88
CA GLY A 22 7.83 -0.54 -16.03
C GLY A 22 8.76 -1.48 -15.26
N LYS A 23 9.77 -0.96 -14.54
CA LYS A 23 10.64 -1.78 -13.68
C LYS A 23 10.22 -1.64 -12.22
N VAL A 24 10.04 -2.78 -11.53
CA VAL A 24 9.85 -2.81 -10.08
C VAL A 24 11.15 -2.40 -9.41
N ILE A 25 11.11 -1.35 -8.60
CA ILE A 25 12.26 -0.84 -7.84
C ILE A 25 12.07 -0.97 -6.33
N ALA A 26 10.85 -1.27 -5.86
CA ALA A 26 10.59 -1.75 -4.50
C ALA A 26 9.33 -2.60 -4.45
N ASN A 27 9.29 -3.59 -3.57
CA ASN A 27 8.09 -4.39 -3.31
C ASN A 27 8.03 -4.88 -1.85
N LYS A 28 7.54 -4.02 -0.96
CA LYS A 28 7.43 -4.30 0.48
C LYS A 28 6.03 -4.74 0.86
N ARG A 29 5.94 -5.71 1.77
CA ARG A 29 4.66 -6.24 2.26
C ARG A 29 4.76 -6.72 3.69
N ASP A 30 3.63 -6.67 4.38
CA ASP A 30 3.39 -7.29 5.67
C ASP A 30 2.11 -8.13 5.59
N MET A 31 2.10 -9.29 6.24
CA MET A 31 0.99 -10.23 6.19
C MET A 31 0.45 -10.47 7.60
N TYR A 32 -0.84 -10.17 7.79
CA TYR A 32 -1.57 -10.59 8.96
C TYR A 32 -1.70 -12.11 8.97
N THR A 33 -1.42 -12.73 10.11
CA THR A 33 -1.54 -14.17 10.31
C THR A 33 -2.24 -14.47 11.64
N THR A 34 -2.95 -15.59 11.70
CA THR A 34 -3.61 -16.10 12.90
C THR A 34 -2.97 -17.41 13.31
N GLU A 35 -2.78 -17.65 14.61
CA GLU A 35 -2.22 -18.93 15.10
C GLU A 35 -3.11 -20.14 14.72
N ARG A 36 -4.43 -19.95 14.66
CA ARG A 36 -5.42 -20.97 14.27
C ARG A 36 -6.61 -20.30 13.58
N GLY A 37 -7.20 -20.96 12.59
CA GLY A 37 -8.41 -20.48 11.89
C GLY A 37 -8.13 -19.82 10.54
N GLY A 38 -9.11 -19.05 10.06
CA GLY A 38 -9.04 -18.32 8.78
C GLY A 38 -8.83 -16.82 8.96
N ILE A 39 -8.88 -16.07 7.85
CA ILE A 39 -8.71 -14.62 7.84
C ILE A 39 -9.85 -13.96 8.62
N ILE A 40 -9.51 -13.19 9.66
CA ILE A 40 -10.45 -12.35 10.40
C ILE A 40 -10.42 -10.95 9.77
N PRO A 41 -11.50 -10.51 9.07
CA PRO A 41 -11.45 -9.28 8.28
C PRO A 41 -11.17 -8.02 9.08
N MET A 42 -11.72 -7.91 10.30
CA MET A 42 -11.51 -6.74 11.16
C MET A 42 -10.08 -6.65 11.68
N ASP A 43 -9.49 -7.79 12.03
CA ASP A 43 -8.11 -7.85 12.52
C ASP A 43 -7.12 -7.61 11.37
N SER A 44 -7.40 -8.13 10.18
CA SER A 44 -6.62 -7.82 8.97
C SER A 44 -6.65 -6.31 8.64
N ALA A 45 -7.81 -5.67 8.78
CA ALA A 45 -7.90 -4.22 8.57
C ALA A 45 -7.17 -3.42 9.66
N LYS A 46 -7.23 -3.86 10.93
CA LYS A 46 -6.44 -3.28 12.02
C LYS A 46 -4.95 -3.39 11.74
N HIS A 47 -4.49 -4.57 11.33
CA HIS A 47 -3.10 -4.81 10.91
C HIS A 47 -2.66 -3.83 9.83
N HIS A 48 -3.44 -3.67 8.75
CA HIS A 48 -3.14 -2.73 7.66
C HIS A 48 -2.93 -1.31 8.17
N ARG A 49 -3.80 -0.83 9.07
CA ARG A 49 -3.67 0.49 9.68
C ARG A 49 -2.37 0.65 10.47
N GLU A 50 -1.96 -0.38 11.20
CA GLU A 50 -0.77 -0.37 12.05
C GLU A 50 0.53 -0.41 11.22
N VAL A 51 0.56 -1.19 10.14
CA VAL A 51 1.78 -1.41 9.35
C VAL A 51 1.95 -0.45 8.16
N CYS A 52 0.88 0.21 7.70
CA CYS A 52 0.89 0.93 6.43
C CYS A 52 2.02 1.97 6.30
N ALA A 53 2.24 2.76 7.34
CA ALA A 53 3.26 3.80 7.36
C ALA A 53 4.68 3.21 7.31
N ASN A 54 4.92 2.11 8.04
CA ASN A 54 6.22 1.45 8.05
C ASN A 54 6.53 0.82 6.68
N ILE A 55 5.58 0.09 6.09
CA ILE A 55 5.75 -0.55 4.78
C ILE A 55 5.98 0.48 3.67
N TYR A 56 5.31 1.64 3.74
CA TYR A 56 5.59 2.76 2.86
C TYR A 56 7.03 3.29 2.96
N LEU A 57 7.51 3.56 4.18
CA LEU A 57 8.87 4.06 4.41
C LEU A 57 9.92 3.03 3.97
N GLU A 58 9.68 1.75 4.25
CA GLU A 58 10.52 0.66 3.78
C GLU A 58 10.58 0.58 2.25
N ALA A 59 9.45 0.76 1.55
CA ALA A 59 9.41 0.74 0.10
C ALA A 59 10.18 1.92 -0.51
N LEU A 60 10.06 3.12 0.06
CA LEU A 60 10.87 4.28 -0.36
C LEU A 60 12.37 4.04 -0.16
N LYS A 61 12.74 3.45 0.98
CA LYS A 61 14.13 3.11 1.30
C LYS A 61 14.69 2.07 0.33
N GLU A 62 13.94 1.01 0.04
CA GLU A 62 14.31 -0.02 -0.94
C GLU A 62 14.46 0.57 -2.35
N ALA A 63 13.54 1.45 -2.76
CA ALA A 63 13.60 2.12 -4.05
C ALA A 63 14.74 3.15 -4.16
N GLY A 64 15.29 3.61 -3.02
CA GLY A 64 16.32 4.66 -2.99
C GLY A 64 15.82 6.01 -3.53
N ILE A 65 14.54 6.34 -3.35
CA ILE A 65 13.94 7.59 -3.83
C ILE A 65 13.31 8.40 -2.70
N SER A 66 13.22 9.71 -2.92
CA SER A 66 12.36 10.59 -2.11
C SER A 66 10.91 10.51 -2.59
N GLU A 67 9.95 10.61 -1.66
CA GLU A 67 8.51 10.60 -1.97
C GLU A 67 8.09 11.68 -2.98
N ILE A 68 8.83 12.80 -3.06
CA ILE A 68 8.55 13.88 -4.02
C ILE A 68 8.68 13.44 -5.49
N LYS A 69 9.40 12.32 -5.74
CA LYS A 69 9.62 11.77 -7.07
C LYS A 69 8.46 10.90 -7.56
N ILE A 70 7.47 10.61 -6.71
CA ILE A 70 6.28 9.86 -7.09
C ILE A 70 5.39 10.74 -7.97
N ASP A 71 4.98 10.20 -9.11
CA ASP A 71 4.11 10.89 -10.08
C ASP A 71 2.63 10.55 -9.88
N ALA A 72 2.32 9.34 -9.44
CA ALA A 72 0.95 8.88 -9.16
C ALA A 72 0.91 7.80 -8.08
N ILE A 73 -0.25 7.68 -7.43
CA ILE A 73 -0.53 6.66 -6.42
C ILE A 73 -1.66 5.76 -6.93
N ALA A 74 -1.36 4.50 -7.18
CA ALA A 74 -2.34 3.49 -7.51
C ALA A 74 -2.76 2.73 -6.25
N PHE A 75 -4.02 2.28 -6.18
CA PHE A 75 -4.47 1.42 -5.09
C PHE A 75 -5.42 0.31 -5.56
N SER A 76 -5.50 -0.74 -4.77
CA SER A 76 -6.47 -1.82 -4.95
C SER A 76 -7.88 -1.34 -4.59
N GLN A 77 -8.69 -1.00 -5.59
CA GLN A 77 -10.11 -0.65 -5.38
C GLN A 77 -10.97 -1.89 -5.07
N GLY A 78 -10.59 -3.05 -5.62
CA GLY A 78 -11.28 -4.32 -5.44
C GLY A 78 -10.98 -5.32 -6.57
N PRO A 79 -11.55 -6.54 -6.52
CA PRO A 79 -12.35 -7.09 -5.42
C PRO A 79 -11.53 -7.36 -4.14
N GLY A 80 -12.18 -7.58 -2.99
CA GLY A 80 -11.49 -7.86 -1.73
C GLY A 80 -12.38 -7.77 -0.49
N LEU A 81 -11.76 -7.91 0.69
CA LEU A 81 -12.40 -7.74 1.99
C LEU A 81 -12.72 -6.25 2.22
N PRO A 82 -14.00 -5.86 2.38
CA PRO A 82 -14.38 -4.46 2.55
C PRO A 82 -13.60 -3.67 3.61
N PRO A 83 -13.37 -4.20 4.83
CA PRO A 83 -12.64 -3.42 5.85
C PRO A 83 -11.17 -3.18 5.46
N CYS A 84 -10.53 -4.14 4.76
CA CYS A 84 -9.14 -4.00 4.30
C CYS A 84 -9.02 -3.00 3.15
N LEU A 85 -9.93 -3.07 2.16
CA LEU A 85 -10.01 -2.11 1.04
C LEU A 85 -10.19 -0.66 1.54
N ILE A 86 -11.01 -0.46 2.57
CA ILE A 86 -11.24 0.86 3.17
C ILE A 86 -9.94 1.42 3.77
N GLU A 87 -9.15 0.61 4.47
CA GLU A 87 -7.89 1.08 5.06
C GLU A 87 -6.84 1.40 4.00
N GLY A 88 -6.72 0.56 2.95
CA GLY A 88 -5.84 0.86 1.81
C GLY A 88 -6.23 2.13 1.05
N MET A 89 -7.53 2.31 0.77
CA MET A 89 -8.06 3.53 0.15
C MET A 89 -7.79 4.77 1.01
N LYS A 90 -8.01 4.71 2.33
CA LYS A 90 -7.72 5.82 3.25
C LYS A 90 -6.24 6.20 3.18
N PHE A 91 -5.35 5.21 3.22
CA PHE A 91 -3.92 5.42 3.13
C PHE A 91 -3.52 6.10 1.79
N ALA A 92 -3.94 5.52 0.65
CA ALA A 92 -3.67 6.06 -0.68
C ALA A 92 -4.22 7.49 -0.86
N LYS A 93 -5.45 7.74 -0.41
CA LYS A 93 -6.10 9.05 -0.49
C LYS A 93 -5.39 10.10 0.36
N ASN A 94 -4.94 9.74 1.56
CA ASN A 94 -4.16 10.65 2.41
C ASN A 94 -2.81 10.97 1.77
N LEU A 95 -2.14 9.97 1.19
CA LEU A 95 -0.86 10.17 0.51
C LEU A 95 -1.01 11.05 -0.73
N SER A 96 -2.07 10.83 -1.53
CA SER A 96 -2.39 11.66 -2.70
C SER A 96 -2.59 13.12 -2.33
N LYS A 97 -3.37 13.38 -1.27
CA LYS A 97 -3.55 14.74 -0.73
C LYS A 97 -2.24 15.34 -0.22
N LYS A 98 -1.45 14.58 0.55
CA LYS A 98 -0.16 15.02 1.11
C LYS A 98 0.83 15.43 0.01
N LEU A 99 0.94 14.62 -1.05
CA LEU A 99 1.94 14.82 -2.11
C LEU A 99 1.42 15.68 -3.28
N GLY A 100 0.12 16.00 -3.31
CA GLY A 100 -0.50 16.68 -4.45
C GLY A 100 -0.43 15.87 -5.74
N LYS A 101 -0.52 14.54 -5.64
CA LYS A 101 -0.38 13.61 -6.78
C LYS A 101 -1.70 12.93 -7.12
N PRO A 102 -1.98 12.65 -8.40
CA PRO A 102 -3.17 11.92 -8.79
C PRO A 102 -3.22 10.53 -8.14
N MET A 103 -4.44 10.10 -7.83
CA MET A 103 -4.75 8.77 -7.33
C MET A 103 -5.53 8.01 -8.41
N VAL A 104 -5.18 6.74 -8.63
CA VAL A 104 -5.81 5.85 -9.62
C VAL A 104 -6.28 4.57 -8.96
#